data_AF-A0A8K0P698-F1
#
_entry.id   AF-A0A8K0P698-F1
#
_cell.length_a   1.000
_cell.length_b   1.000
_cell.length_c   1.000
_cell.angle_alpha   90.00
_cell.angle_beta   90.00
_cell.angle_gamma   90.00
#
_symmetry.space_group_name_H-M   'P 1'
#
loop_
_entity.id
_entity.type
_entity.pdbx_description
1 polymer ?
#
loop_
_entity_poly.entity_id
_entity_poly.type
_entity_poly.pdbx_seq_one_letter_code
_entity_poly.pdbx_strand_id
1 'polypeptide(L)'
;MSGKKIGTHNGKFHADEVMGCFMLKTLPMYKDAEIVRTRDMKILDQCDIVIDVGAVYDHSRCRYDHHQRKDGQEKSEFDETMKSVTGVKEYIKLSSAGLVFAHYGKEVIRQITPKQLTDRELDMVYLAMYRNLIKEVDAIDNGIDPCDHKLR
;
A
#
# COMPACT_ATOMS: atom_id res chain seq x y z
N MET A 1 -26.95 -7.68 -0.47
CA MET A 1 -25.96 -6.65 -0.07
C MET A 1 -24.88 -6.65 -1.13
N SER A 2 -24.51 -5.49 -1.69
CA SER A 2 -23.39 -5.41 -2.64
C SER A 2 -22.10 -5.82 -1.93
N GLY A 3 -21.26 -6.62 -2.58
CA GLY A 3 -19.92 -6.94 -2.09
C GLY A 3 -19.04 -5.69 -2.01
N LYS A 4 -17.97 -5.75 -1.21
CA LYS A 4 -16.96 -4.68 -1.09
C LYS A 4 -16.22 -4.48 -2.41
N LYS A 5 -15.69 -3.26 -2.63
CA LYS A 5 -14.94 -2.91 -3.84
C LYS A 5 -13.59 -2.27 -3.51
N ILE A 6 -12.54 -2.76 -4.17
CA ILE A 6 -11.18 -2.20 -4.14
C ILE A 6 -10.95 -1.51 -5.48
N GLY A 7 -10.85 -0.18 -5.48
CA GLY A 7 -10.52 0.62 -6.66
C GLY A 7 -9.01 0.72 -6.85
N THR A 8 -8.54 0.57 -8.09
CA THR A 8 -7.13 0.85 -8.47
C THR A 8 -7.04 1.29 -9.93
N HIS A 9 -5.87 1.76 -10.38
CA HIS A 9 -5.71 2.25 -11.74
C HIS A 9 -5.84 1.14 -12.80
N ASN A 10 -6.22 1.52 -14.02
CA ASN A 10 -6.34 0.61 -15.17
C ASN A 10 -5.09 0.60 -16.07
N GLY A 11 -3.92 0.82 -15.49
CA GLY A 11 -2.63 0.83 -16.21
C GLY A 11 -2.01 -0.56 -16.34
N LYS A 12 -0.68 -0.59 -16.55
CA LYS A 12 0.12 -1.81 -16.37
C LYS A 12 -0.01 -2.29 -14.92
N PHE A 13 0.25 -3.57 -14.69
CA PHE A 13 0.33 -4.08 -13.34
C PHE A 13 1.70 -3.73 -12.76
N HIS A 14 1.74 -3.01 -11.64
CA HIS A 14 2.97 -2.82 -10.86
C HIS A 14 2.96 -3.75 -9.65
N ALA A 15 4.12 -3.89 -9.01
CA ALA A 15 4.21 -4.67 -7.77
C ALA A 15 3.43 -3.98 -6.64
N ASP A 16 3.34 -2.65 -6.68
CA ASP A 16 2.72 -1.83 -5.65
C ASP A 16 1.23 -2.14 -5.46
N GLU A 17 0.40 -1.88 -6.47
CA GLU A 17 -1.04 -2.05 -6.35
C GLU A 17 -1.45 -3.53 -6.29
N VAL A 18 -0.67 -4.42 -6.91
CA VAL A 18 -0.90 -5.87 -6.82
C VAL A 18 -0.67 -6.37 -5.39
N MET A 19 0.43 -5.97 -4.75
CA MET A 19 0.73 -6.33 -3.36
C MET A 19 -0.30 -5.72 -2.40
N GLY A 20 -0.66 -4.45 -2.59
CA GLY A 20 -1.72 -3.78 -1.83
C GLY A 20 -3.06 -4.50 -1.93
N CYS A 21 -3.50 -4.87 -3.14
CA CYS A 21 -4.72 -5.64 -3.36
C CYS A 21 -4.67 -7.01 -2.66
N PHE A 22 -3.55 -7.73 -2.76
CA PHE A 22 -3.38 -9.03 -2.09
C PHE A 22 -3.52 -8.92 -0.58
N MET A 23 -2.86 -7.93 0.04
CA MET A 23 -2.94 -7.68 1.48
C MET A 23 -4.38 -7.38 1.90
N LEU A 24 -5.10 -6.52 1.16
CA LEU A 24 -6.50 -6.22 1.46
C LEU A 24 -7.38 -7.46 1.34
N LYS A 25 -7.26 -8.24 0.25
CA LYS A 25 -8.05 -9.46 0.05
C LYS A 25 -7.72 -10.60 1.02
N THR A 26 -6.65 -10.48 1.78
CA THR A 26 -6.35 -11.39 2.90
C THR A 26 -7.23 -11.09 4.13
N LEU A 27 -7.70 -9.85 4.27
CA LEU A 27 -8.54 -9.44 5.38
C LEU A 27 -9.98 -9.94 5.19
N PRO A 28 -10.65 -10.46 6.25
CA PRO A 28 -12.04 -10.91 6.16
C PRO A 28 -13.00 -9.88 5.56
N MET A 29 -12.77 -8.59 5.83
CA MET A 29 -13.59 -7.48 5.31
C MET A 29 -13.57 -7.39 3.78
N TYR A 30 -12.43 -7.65 3.14
CA TYR A 30 -12.26 -7.48 1.68
C TYR A 30 -11.99 -8.79 0.94
N LYS A 31 -12.11 -9.94 1.63
CA LYS A 31 -11.83 -11.27 1.08
C LYS A 31 -12.49 -11.51 -0.28
N ASP A 32 -13.78 -11.22 -0.35
CA ASP A 32 -14.58 -11.38 -1.57
C ASP A 32 -14.80 -10.05 -2.32
N ALA A 33 -13.99 -9.03 -2.02
CA ALA A 33 -14.12 -7.73 -2.68
C ALA A 33 -13.81 -7.82 -4.18
N GLU A 34 -14.60 -7.13 -4.98
CA GLU A 34 -14.34 -6.93 -6.41
C GLU A 34 -13.18 -5.94 -6.59
N ILE A 35 -12.24 -6.25 -7.49
CA ILE A 35 -11.19 -5.31 -7.88
C ILE A 35 -11.68 -4.52 -9.09
N VAL A 36 -11.90 -3.22 -8.91
CA VAL A 36 -12.35 -2.29 -9.93
C VAL A 36 -11.15 -1.52 -10.47
N ARG A 37 -10.76 -1.79 -11.72
CA ARG A 37 -9.62 -1.12 -12.38
C ARG A 37 -10.11 0.04 -13.24
N THR A 38 -9.88 1.28 -12.82
CA THR A 38 -10.32 2.49 -13.53
C THR A 38 -9.54 3.73 -13.08
N ARG A 39 -9.65 4.83 -13.84
CA ARG A 39 -9.23 6.18 -13.43
C ARG A 39 -10.41 7.16 -13.38
N ASP A 40 -11.62 6.68 -13.61
CA ASP A 40 -12.82 7.49 -13.48
C ASP A 40 -13.13 7.73 -11.99
N MET A 41 -12.93 8.96 -11.53
CA MET A 41 -13.18 9.35 -10.15
C MET A 41 -14.61 9.07 -9.71
N LYS A 42 -15.61 9.16 -10.60
CA LYS A 42 -17.00 8.85 -10.24
C LYS A 42 -17.20 7.38 -9.88
N ILE A 43 -16.40 6.48 -10.45
CA ILE A 43 -16.42 5.05 -10.13
C ILE A 43 -15.57 4.80 -8.88
N LEU A 44 -14.41 5.43 -8.76
CA LEU A 44 -13.52 5.30 -7.59
C LEU A 44 -14.19 5.81 -6.30
N ASP A 45 -15.00 6.86 -6.37
CA ASP A 45 -15.76 7.40 -5.24
C ASP A 45 -16.81 6.43 -4.69
N GLN A 46 -17.20 5.42 -5.48
CA GLN A 46 -18.11 4.35 -5.08
C GLN A 46 -17.38 3.13 -4.49
N CYS A 47 -16.05 3.10 -4.53
CA CYS A 47 -15.25 2.01 -3.98
C CYS A 47 -15.04 2.20 -2.47
N ASP A 48 -15.09 1.09 -1.72
CA ASP A 48 -14.90 1.08 -0.26
C ASP A 48 -13.46 1.46 0.13
N ILE A 49 -12.50 1.08 -0.71
CA ILE A 49 -11.08 1.39 -0.56
C ILE A 49 -10.48 1.63 -1.94
N VAL A 50 -9.59 2.62 -2.06
CA VAL A 50 -8.91 2.96 -3.31
C VAL A 50 -7.41 3.01 -3.07
N ILE A 51 -6.66 2.33 -3.92
CA ILE A 51 -5.20 2.24 -3.83
C ILE A 51 -4.56 2.58 -5.18
N ASP A 52 -3.41 3.23 -5.14
CA ASP A 52 -2.58 3.56 -6.32
C ASP A 52 -3.29 4.35 -7.42
N VAL A 53 -4.31 5.12 -7.04
CA VAL A 53 -5.03 6.03 -7.94
C VAL A 53 -5.80 7.08 -7.17
N GLY A 54 -5.93 8.27 -7.76
CA GLY A 54 -6.75 9.36 -7.25
C GLY A 54 -5.97 10.48 -6.56
N ALA A 55 -4.65 10.35 -6.43
CA ALA A 55 -3.72 11.31 -5.83
C ALA A 55 -4.13 11.75 -4.42
N VAL A 56 -4.66 10.84 -3.60
CA VAL A 56 -5.09 11.10 -2.23
C VAL A 56 -4.60 10.00 -1.29
N TYR A 57 -3.94 10.41 -0.21
CA TYR A 57 -3.75 9.59 0.99
C TYR A 57 -4.63 10.15 2.10
N ASP A 58 -5.58 9.35 2.54
CA ASP A 58 -6.46 9.63 3.67
C ASP A 58 -6.95 8.30 4.24
N HIS A 59 -6.37 7.90 5.37
CA HIS A 59 -6.74 6.65 6.03
C HIS A 59 -8.22 6.62 6.44
N SER A 60 -8.77 7.75 6.90
CA SER A 60 -10.17 7.84 7.34
C SER A 60 -11.16 7.61 6.20
N ARG A 61 -10.74 7.90 4.96
CA ARG A 61 -11.51 7.67 3.72
C ARG A 61 -11.07 6.45 2.93
N CYS A 62 -10.15 5.65 3.48
CA CYS A 62 -9.56 4.48 2.81
C CYS A 62 -9.02 4.83 1.41
N ARG A 63 -8.23 5.90 1.33
CA ARG A 63 -7.52 6.32 0.12
C ARG A 63 -6.02 6.20 0.33
N TYR A 64 -5.36 5.44 -0.53
CA TYR A 64 -3.96 5.05 -0.40
C TYR A 64 -3.25 5.22 -1.74
N ASP A 65 -3.01 6.47 -2.11
CA ASP A 65 -2.18 6.82 -3.26
C ASP A 65 -1.05 7.74 -2.79
N HIS A 66 0.12 7.60 -3.41
CA HIS A 66 1.33 8.39 -3.16
C HIS A 66 1.67 9.36 -4.31
N HIS A 67 0.85 9.42 -5.36
CA HIS A 67 1.05 10.23 -6.57
C HIS A 67 0.62 11.72 -6.46
N GLN A 68 0.68 12.34 -5.29
CA GLN A 68 0.33 13.75 -5.07
C GLN A 68 1.32 14.68 -5.78
N ARG A 69 1.02 15.10 -7.01
CA ARG A 69 1.85 16.06 -7.75
C ARG A 69 1.25 17.45 -7.66
N LYS A 70 2.10 18.47 -7.51
CA LYS A 70 1.72 19.85 -7.84
C LYS A 70 1.78 20.05 -9.35
N ASP A 71 0.96 20.96 -9.85
CA ASP A 71 0.92 21.34 -11.27
C ASP A 71 2.33 21.65 -11.79
N GLY A 72 2.72 20.95 -12.86
CA GLY A 72 4.02 21.13 -13.52
C GLY A 72 5.21 20.45 -12.85
N GLN A 73 5.05 19.71 -11.75
CA GLN A 73 6.15 18.95 -11.12
C GLN A 73 6.19 17.49 -11.58
N GLU A 74 7.40 17.00 -11.86
CA GLU A 74 7.64 15.58 -12.19
C GLU A 74 7.57 14.68 -10.95
N LYS A 75 7.91 15.21 -9.77
CA LYS A 75 7.98 14.46 -8.51
C LYS A 75 6.73 14.68 -7.65
N SER A 76 6.35 13.62 -6.92
CA SER A 76 5.31 13.69 -5.90
C SER A 76 5.77 14.50 -4.68
N GLU A 77 4.87 15.30 -4.13
CA GLU A 77 5.03 16.02 -2.86
C GLU A 77 4.78 15.11 -1.66
N PHE A 78 4.23 13.92 -1.88
CA PHE A 78 4.04 12.92 -0.85
C PHE A 78 5.38 12.55 -0.19
N ASP A 79 5.42 12.59 1.13
CA ASP A 79 6.63 12.35 1.93
C ASP A 79 6.39 11.45 3.16
N GLU A 80 5.21 10.82 3.25
CA GLU A 80 4.90 9.92 4.35
C GLU A 80 5.81 8.69 4.34
N THR A 81 6.21 8.27 5.53
CA THR A 81 7.10 7.14 5.81
C THR A 81 6.49 6.28 6.91
N MET A 82 7.04 5.09 7.19
CA MET A 82 6.66 4.34 8.39
C MET A 82 6.82 5.17 9.68
N LYS A 83 7.77 6.10 9.71
CA LYS A 83 7.97 6.96 10.88
C LYS A 83 6.81 7.90 11.10
N SER A 84 6.33 8.57 10.05
CA SER A 84 5.22 9.50 10.16
C SER A 84 3.88 8.78 10.36
N VAL A 85 3.70 7.61 9.73
CA VAL A 85 2.44 6.84 9.80
C VAL A 85 2.33 5.99 11.06
N THR A 86 3.41 5.31 11.49
CA THR A 86 3.35 4.32 12.58
C THR A 86 4.37 4.55 13.71
N GLY A 87 5.24 5.55 13.60
CA GLY A 87 6.34 5.79 14.55
C GLY A 87 7.55 4.85 14.41
N VAL A 88 7.52 3.90 13.47
CA VAL A 88 8.65 2.98 13.21
C VAL A 88 9.76 3.74 12.48
N LYS A 89 11.00 3.65 12.94
CA LYS A 89 12.15 4.44 12.43
C LYS A 89 12.68 3.93 11.08
N GLU A 90 11.82 3.87 10.07
CA GLU A 90 12.16 3.63 8.67
C GLU A 90 11.71 4.86 7.84
N TYR A 91 12.54 5.28 6.90
CA TYR A 91 12.47 6.61 6.29
C TYR A 91 12.27 6.60 4.77
N ILE A 92 12.08 5.41 4.19
CA ILE A 92 11.67 5.30 2.79
C ILE A 92 10.24 5.83 2.67
N LYS A 93 10.00 6.64 1.63
CA LYS A 93 8.65 7.09 1.28
C LYS A 93 7.78 5.89 0.97
N LEU A 94 6.57 5.85 1.51
CA LEU A 94 5.65 4.75 1.24
C LEU A 94 5.06 4.88 -0.17
N SER A 95 4.87 3.76 -0.85
CA SER A 95 3.96 3.61 -1.98
C SER A 95 2.60 3.11 -1.47
N SER A 96 1.68 2.73 -2.36
CA SER A 96 0.33 2.30 -1.95
C SER A 96 0.37 1.00 -1.13
N ALA A 97 1.24 0.06 -1.49
CA ALA A 97 1.51 -1.15 -0.72
C ALA A 97 2.05 -0.83 0.67
N GLY A 98 3.03 0.07 0.78
CA GLY A 98 3.57 0.51 2.07
C GLY A 98 2.51 1.15 2.96
N LEU A 99 1.63 1.99 2.39
CA LEU A 99 0.53 2.58 3.14
C LEU A 99 -0.48 1.54 3.62
N VAL A 100 -0.88 0.59 2.75
CA VAL A 100 -1.76 -0.52 3.15
C VAL A 100 -1.09 -1.35 4.25
N PHE A 101 0.20 -1.67 4.13
CA PHE A 101 0.93 -2.42 5.14
C PHE A 101 1.06 -1.64 6.46
N ALA A 102 1.30 -0.33 6.40
CA ALA A 102 1.42 0.52 7.59
C ALA A 102 0.15 0.49 8.46
N HIS A 103 -1.02 0.46 7.83
CA HIS A 103 -2.32 0.47 8.52
C HIS A 103 -2.89 -0.91 8.82
N TYR A 104 -2.63 -1.91 7.97
CA TYR A 104 -3.27 -3.22 8.05
C TYR A 104 -2.30 -4.40 8.16
N GLY A 105 -0.99 -4.16 8.09
CA GLY A 105 0.01 -5.23 7.96
C GLY A 105 -0.01 -6.22 9.14
N LYS A 106 -0.32 -5.74 10.35
CA LYS A 106 -0.45 -6.61 11.53
C LYS A 106 -1.65 -7.55 11.40
N GLU A 107 -2.80 -7.04 10.96
CA GLU A 107 -4.00 -7.84 10.70
C GLU A 107 -3.74 -8.85 9.58
N VAL A 108 -3.09 -8.44 8.50
CA VAL A 108 -2.68 -9.33 7.39
C VAL A 108 -1.80 -10.45 7.90
N ILE A 109 -0.76 -10.15 8.68
CA ILE A 109 0.14 -11.15 9.26
C ILE A 109 -0.63 -12.14 10.14
N ARG A 110 -1.58 -11.68 10.96
CA ARG A 110 -2.43 -12.56 11.77
C ARG A 110 -3.30 -13.49 10.91
N GLN A 111 -3.80 -13.03 9.77
CA GLN A 111 -4.63 -13.85 8.89
C GLN A 111 -3.85 -14.93 8.13
N ILE A 112 -2.60 -14.65 7.72
CA ILE A 112 -1.78 -15.61 6.96
C ILE A 112 -0.98 -16.57 7.86
N THR A 113 -0.80 -16.23 9.13
CA THR A 113 -0.01 -17.05 10.05
C THR A 113 -0.89 -18.08 10.73
N PRO A 114 -0.64 -19.40 10.55
CA PRO A 114 -1.49 -20.44 11.15
C PRO A 114 -1.44 -20.49 12.68
N LYS A 115 -0.34 -20.00 13.26
CA LYS A 115 -0.12 -19.91 14.70
C LYS A 115 -0.60 -18.55 15.21
N GLN A 116 -1.26 -18.55 16.36
CA GLN A 116 -1.53 -17.32 17.09
C GLN A 116 -0.22 -16.72 17.63
N LEU A 117 0.14 -15.53 17.14
CA LEU A 117 1.31 -14.79 17.58
C LEU A 117 0.98 -13.97 18.83
N THR A 118 1.92 -13.91 19.77
CA THR A 118 1.92 -12.88 20.81
C THR A 118 2.15 -11.50 20.19
N ASP A 119 1.79 -10.42 20.88
CA ASP A 119 2.00 -9.05 20.36
C ASP A 119 3.47 -8.76 20.06
N ARG A 120 4.39 -9.29 20.89
CA ARG A 120 5.83 -9.16 20.65
C ARG A 120 6.29 -9.92 19.40
N GLU A 121 5.82 -11.16 19.20
CA GLU A 121 6.12 -11.91 17.97
C GLU A 121 5.56 -11.20 16.74
N LEU A 122 4.32 -10.69 16.83
CA LEU A 122 3.69 -9.95 15.75
C LEU A 122 4.47 -8.69 15.40
N ASP A 123 4.93 -7.92 16.38
CA ASP A 123 5.76 -6.73 16.14
C ASP A 123 7.08 -7.07 15.47
N MET A 124 7.74 -8.17 15.89
CA MET A 124 8.97 -8.64 15.25
C MET A 124 8.73 -9.05 13.79
N VAL A 125 7.66 -9.81 13.51
CA VAL A 125 7.32 -10.23 12.16
C VAL A 125 6.91 -9.04 11.31
N TYR A 126 6.11 -8.11 11.84
CA TYR A 126 5.71 -6.88 11.16
C TYR A 126 6.92 -6.05 10.71
N LEU A 127 7.88 -5.83 11.61
CA LEU A 127 9.12 -5.11 11.27
C LEU A 127 9.99 -5.89 10.28
N ALA A 128 10.10 -7.21 10.43
CA ALA A 128 10.87 -8.04 9.50
C ALA A 128 10.25 -8.02 8.09
N MET A 129 8.93 -8.14 7.98
CA MET A 129 8.20 -8.12 6.71
C MET A 129 8.33 -6.75 6.03
N TYR A 130 8.20 -5.65 6.77
CA TYR A 130 8.43 -4.33 6.19
C TYR A 130 9.86 -4.21 5.65
N ARG A 131 10.86 -4.49 6.50
CA ARG A 131 12.27 -4.24 6.17
C ARG A 131 12.83 -5.08 5.02
N ASN A 132 12.32 -6.29 4.84
CA ASN A 132 12.87 -7.28 3.91
C ASN A 132 11.97 -7.54 2.69
N LEU A 133 10.79 -6.91 2.62
CA LEU A 133 9.88 -7.09 1.48
C LEU A 133 9.19 -5.79 1.09
N ILE A 134 8.37 -5.21 1.97
CA ILE A 134 7.51 -4.07 1.60
C ILE A 134 8.33 -2.82 1.29
N LYS A 135 9.37 -2.56 2.08
CA LYS A 135 10.26 -1.41 1.88
C LYS A 135 10.93 -1.40 0.49
N GLU A 136 11.21 -2.56 -0.08
CA GLU A 136 11.79 -2.66 -1.42
C GLU A 136 10.74 -2.35 -2.50
N VAL A 137 9.48 -2.74 -2.28
CA VAL A 137 8.35 -2.33 -3.14
C VAL A 137 8.18 -0.81 -3.09
N ASP A 138 8.16 -0.24 -1.87
CA ASP A 138 8.09 1.21 -1.65
C ASP A 138 9.24 1.93 -2.35
N ALA A 139 10.47 1.42 -2.24
CA ALA A 139 11.65 2.03 -2.84
C ALA A 139 11.55 2.04 -4.37
N ILE A 140 11.26 0.90 -4.99
CA ILE A 140 11.17 0.76 -6.45
C ILE A 140 10.10 1.68 -7.02
N ASP A 141 8.92 1.71 -6.39
CA ASP A 141 7.78 2.47 -6.89
C ASP A 141 7.96 3.99 -6.70
N ASN A 142 8.71 4.40 -5.68
CA ASN A 142 9.19 5.77 -5.52
C ASN A 142 10.44 6.11 -6.37
N GLY A 143 10.84 5.22 -7.29
CA GLY A 143 11.92 5.45 -8.26
C GLY A 143 13.33 5.38 -7.67
N ILE A 144 13.50 4.69 -6.54
CA ILE A 144 14.82 4.36 -5.98
C ILE A 144 15.33 3.12 -6.70
N ASP A 145 16.50 3.25 -7.34
CA ASP A 145 17.10 2.14 -8.10
C ASP A 145 17.54 1.02 -7.14
N PRO A 146 17.13 -0.24 -7.36
CA PRO A 146 17.53 -1.38 -6.53
C PRO A 146 19.04 -1.67 -6.56
N CYS A 147 19.82 -1.07 -7.47
CA CYS A 147 21.27 -1.24 -7.54
C CYS A 147 21.99 0.08 -7.91
N ASP A 148 23.01 0.48 -7.14
CA ASP A 148 23.90 1.61 -7.46
C ASP A 148 24.74 1.40 -8.74
N HIS A 149 24.75 0.18 -9.30
CA HIS A 149 25.50 -0.13 -10.50
C HIS A 149 24.61 0.05 -11.74
N LYS A 150 24.85 1.14 -12.48
CA LYS A 150 24.52 1.16 -13.91
C LYS A 150 25.09 -0.12 -14.54
N LEU A 151 24.23 -0.97 -15.08
CA LEU A 151 24.64 -2.06 -15.96
C LEU A 151 25.55 -1.44 -17.03
N ARG A 152 26.85 -1.79 -16.96
CA ARG A 152 27.85 -1.38 -17.95
C ARG A 152 27.68 -2.19 -19.22
#